data_AF-K9UWI9-F1
#
_entry.id   AF-K9UWI9-F1
#
_cell.length_a   1.000
_cell.length_b   1.000
_cell.length_c   1.000
_cell.angle_alpha   90.00
_cell.angle_beta   90.00
_cell.angle_gamma   90.00
#
_symmetry.space_group_name_H-M   'P 1'
#
loop_
_entity.id
_entity.type
_entity.pdbx_description
1 polymer ?
#
loop_
_entity_poly.entity_id
_entity_poly.type
_entity_poly.pdbx_seq_one_letter_code
_entity_poly.pdbx_strand_id
1 'polypeptide(L)' 'MGGASTMKTLSISKKEIAVMTAEYVGELATRLEQDNYSNAFEGLNDWHLLRAIAFQRPELVEEYIHLLDLEAYDEA' A
#
# COMPACT_ATOMS: atom_id res chain seq x y z
N MET A 1 28.70 15.70 -6.83
CA MET A 1 27.87 14.57 -7.30
C MET A 1 26.71 14.40 -6.34
N GLY A 2 25.49 14.70 -6.80
CA GLY A 2 24.28 14.52 -6.02
C GLY A 2 23.79 13.08 -6.11
N GLY A 3 23.29 12.56 -5.01
CA GLY A 3 22.76 11.21 -4.91
C GLY A 3 22.46 10.86 -3.46
N ALA A 4 21.72 11.73 -2.77
CA ALA A 4 21.12 11.35 -1.50
C ALA A 4 20.02 10.34 -1.84
N SER A 5 20.28 9.06 -1.59
CA SER A 5 19.24 8.02 -1.54
C SER A 5 18.35 8.34 -0.35
N THR A 6 17.39 9.24 -0.56
CA THR A 6 16.31 9.51 0.39
C THR A 6 15.51 8.23 0.50
N MET A 7 15.66 7.52 1.63
CA MET A 7 14.60 6.63 2.11
C MET A 7 13.31 7.46 2.08
N LYS A 8 12.46 7.22 1.08
CA LYS A 8 11.10 7.77 1.02
C LYS A 8 10.32 7.08 2.14
N THR A 9 10.51 7.52 3.37
CA THR A 9 9.45 7.40 4.38
C THR A 9 8.29 8.16 3.78
N LEU A 10 7.34 7.41 3.24
CA LEU A 10 6.16 7.87 2.53
C LEU A 10 5.29 8.67 3.52
N SER A 11 5.65 9.93 3.77
CA SER A 11 4.79 10.93 4.37
C SER A 11 3.76 11.34 3.32
N ILE A 12 3.01 10.35 2.83
CA ILE A 12 2.00 10.54 1.81
C ILE A 12 0.89 11.30 2.48
N SER A 13 0.75 12.55 2.06
CA SER A 13 -0.26 13.42 2.62
C SER A 13 -1.63 12.92 2.19
N LYS A 14 -2.66 13.13 3.02
CA LYS A 14 -4.06 12.78 2.69
C LYS A 14 -4.50 13.26 1.30
N LYS A 15 -4.00 14.42 0.87
CA LYS A 15 -4.21 15.01 -0.45
C LYS A 15 -3.63 14.18 -1.60
N GLU A 16 -2.50 13.51 -1.37
CA GLU A 16 -1.88 12.64 -2.37
C GLU A 16 -2.68 11.34 -2.53
N ILE A 17 -3.16 10.75 -1.44
CA ILE A 17 -4.07 9.58 -1.50
C ILE A 17 -5.38 9.94 -2.23
N ALA A 18 -5.89 11.15 -2.05
CA ALA A 18 -7.10 11.61 -2.73
C ALA A 18 -6.95 11.72 -4.26
N VAL A 19 -5.73 11.91 -4.78
CA VAL A 19 -5.46 11.92 -6.24
C VAL A 19 -5.04 10.55 -6.78
N MET A 20 -4.90 9.53 -5.93
CA MET A 20 -4.59 8.17 -6.38
C MET A 20 -5.79 7.55 -7.09
N THR A 21 -5.49 6.88 -8.20
CA THR A 21 -6.45 6.14 -9.03
C THR A 21 -6.48 4.67 -8.62
N ALA A 22 -7.55 3.97 -9.00
CA ALA A 22 -7.66 2.52 -8.82
C ALA A 22 -6.51 1.76 -9.49
N GLU A 23 -6.02 2.25 -10.63
CA GLU A 23 -4.88 1.67 -11.35
C GLU A 23 -3.61 1.65 -10.48
N TYR A 24 -3.29 2.78 -9.84
CA TYR A 24 -2.13 2.87 -8.95
C TYR A 24 -2.26 1.92 -7.75
N VAL A 25 -3.47 1.81 -7.18
CA VAL A 25 -3.75 0.89 -6.07
C VAL A 25 -3.61 -0.56 -6.52
N GLY A 26 -4.08 -0.91 -7.72
CA GLY A 26 -3.94 -2.24 -8.30
C GLY A 26 -2.48 -2.61 -8.57
N GLU A 27 -1.67 -1.69 -9.09
CA GLU A 27 -0.23 -1.91 -9.24
C GLU A 27 0.45 -2.16 -7.89
N LEU A 28 0.07 -1.40 -6.86
CA LEU A 28 0.62 -1.55 -5.53
C LEU A 28 0.21 -2.89 -4.87
N ALA A 29 -1.05 -3.28 -5.01
CA ALA A 29 -1.56 -4.58 -4.54
C ALA A 29 -0.88 -5.74 -5.27
N THR A 30 -0.72 -5.63 -6.60
CA THR A 30 -0.01 -6.63 -7.40
C THR A 30 1.43 -6.81 -6.93
N ARG A 31 2.12 -5.73 -6.55
CA ARG A 31 3.50 -5.81 -6.01
C ARG A 31 3.53 -6.54 -4.67
N LEU A 32 2.54 -6.29 -3.80
CA LEU A 32 2.38 -7.00 -2.53
C LEU A 32 2.13 -8.49 -2.73
N GLU A 33 1.25 -8.85 -3.67
CA GLU A 33 0.97 -10.25 -4.02
C GLU A 33 2.17 -10.98 -4.61
N GLN A 34 2.95 -10.30 -5.43
CA GLN A 34 4.16 -10.90 -6.00
C GLN A 34 5.24 -11.13 -4.95
N ASP A 35 5.17 -10.45 -3.80
CA ASP A 35 6.18 -10.42 -2.73
C ASP A 35 7.61 -10.22 -3.27
N ASN A 36 7.72 -9.59 -4.44
CA ASN A 36 8.96 -9.51 -5.21
C ASN A 36 9.72 -8.24 -4.84
N TYR A 37 9.93 -8.08 -3.54
CA TYR A 37 10.64 -6.95 -2.98
C TYR A 37 12.11 -7.28 -2.76
N SER A 38 12.98 -6.29 -2.97
CA SER A 38 14.41 -6.46 -2.70
C SER A 38 14.67 -6.59 -1.19
N ASN A 39 13.73 -6.12 -0.36
CA ASN A 39 13.85 -6.11 1.08
C ASN A 39 12.47 -6.15 1.75
N ALA A 40 12.35 -6.84 2.89
CA ALA A 40 11.08 -6.98 3.63
C ALA A 40 10.46 -5.63 4.05
N PHE A 41 11.31 -4.62 4.27
CA PHE A 41 10.85 -3.26 4.58
C PHE A 41 10.14 -2.57 3.41
N GLU A 42 10.48 -2.89 2.15
CA GLU A 42 9.79 -2.31 1.00
C GLU A 42 8.37 -2.85 0.88
N GLY A 43 8.18 -4.16 1.07
CA GLY A 43 6.86 -4.78 1.15
C GLY A 43 6.02 -4.18 2.28
N LEU A 44 6.62 -3.99 3.47
CA LEU A 44 5.94 -3.32 4.58
C LEU A 44 5.53 -1.87 4.27
N ASN A 45 6.34 -1.11 3.52
CA ASN A 45 5.99 0.26 3.14
C ASN A 45 4.78 0.30 2.20
N ASP A 46 4.76 -0.57 1.18
CA ASP A 46 3.62 -0.67 0.27
C ASP A 46 2.37 -1.15 1.02
N TRP A 47 2.52 -2.13 1.94
CA TRP A 47 1.42 -2.59 2.78
C TRP A 47 0.84 -1.48 3.66
N HIS A 48 1.71 -0.68 4.29
CA HIS A 48 1.30 0.49 5.06
C HIS A 48 0.58 1.54 4.20
N LEU A 49 1.03 1.74 2.96
CA LEU A 49 0.39 2.63 2.01
C LEU A 49 -1.00 2.12 1.60
N LEU A 50 -1.12 0.85 1.20
CA LEU A 50 -2.40 0.23 0.89
C LEU A 50 -3.38 0.38 2.06
N ARG A 51 -2.90 0.19 3.29
CA ARG A 51 -3.68 0.36 4.52
C ARG A 51 -4.11 1.82 4.71
N ALA A 52 -3.23 2.79 4.47
CA ALA A 52 -3.58 4.21 4.56
C ALA A 52 -4.61 4.63 3.50
N ILE A 53 -4.55 4.03 2.31
CA ILE A 53 -5.57 4.20 1.26
C ILE A 53 -6.87 3.56 1.72
N ALA A 54 -6.85 2.36 2.30
CA ALA A 54 -8.04 1.71 2.86
C ALA A 54 -8.78 2.58 3.88
N PHE A 55 -8.05 3.26 4.76
CA PHE A 55 -8.64 4.15 5.76
C PHE A 55 -9.30 5.40 5.15
N GLN A 56 -8.85 5.87 4.00
CA GLN A 56 -9.37 7.11 3.39
C GLN A 56 -10.34 6.85 2.25
N ARG A 57 -10.09 5.80 1.46
CA ARG A 57 -10.73 5.43 0.19
C ARG A 57 -10.91 3.89 0.17
N PRO A 58 -11.77 3.33 1.04
CA PRO A 58 -12.00 1.88 1.10
C PRO A 58 -12.51 1.32 -0.23
N GLU A 59 -13.25 2.12 -1.00
CA GLU A 59 -13.75 1.79 -2.34
C GLU A 59 -12.65 1.36 -3.33
N LEU A 60 -11.42 1.85 -3.20
CA LEU A 60 -10.32 1.53 -4.12
C LEU A 60 -9.57 0.27 -3.72
N VAL A 61 -9.66 -0.13 -2.45
CA VAL A 61 -8.93 -1.26 -1.89
C VAL A 61 -9.85 -2.43 -1.58
N GLU A 62 -11.15 -2.32 -1.87
CA GLU A 62 -12.15 -3.33 -1.53
C GLU A 62 -11.76 -4.70 -2.10
N GLU A 63 -11.29 -4.74 -3.35
CA GLU A 63 -10.79 -5.98 -3.98
C GLU A 63 -9.48 -6.49 -3.38
N TYR A 64 -8.67 -5.61 -2.77
CA TYR A 64 -7.33 -5.89 -2.26
C TYR A 64 -7.26 -5.94 -0.72
N ILE A 65 -8.41 -5.86 -0.05
CA ILE A 65 -8.51 -5.80 1.42
C ILE A 65 -7.94 -7.08 2.07
N HIS A 66 -8.01 -8.20 1.35
CA HIS A 66 -7.47 -9.50 1.76
C HIS A 66 -5.93 -9.47 1.93
N LEU A 67 -5.21 -8.58 1.23
CA LEU A 67 -3.76 -8.41 1.37
C LEU A 67 -3.36 -7.68 2.65
N LEU A 68 -4.31 -6.96 3.27
CA LEU A 68 -4.05 -6.19 4.47
C LEU A 68 -4.06 -7.03 5.74
N ASP A 69 -4.26 -8.35 5.63
CA ASP A 69 -4.55 -9.25 6.76
C ASP A 69 -5.64 -8.65 7.66
N LEU A 70 -6.57 -7.90 7.05
CA LEU A 70 -7.83 -7.53 7.65
C LEU A 70 -8.72 -8.77 7.56
N GLU A 71 -8.33 -9.86 8.24
CA GLU A 71 -9.29 -10.88 8.59
C GLU A 71 -10.38 -10.17 9.38
N ALA A 72 -11.58 -10.09 8.79
CA ALA A 72 -12.77 -10.20 9.63
C ALA A 72 -12.59 -11.56 10.28
N TYR A 73 -12.06 -11.55 11.50
CA TYR A 73 -11.76 -12.71 12.31
C TYR A 73 -13.02 -13.59 12.35
N ASP A 74 -13.09 -14.56 11.44
CA ASP A 74 -14.19 -15.50 11.30
C ASP A 74 -13.78 -16.70 12.16
N GLU A 75 -14.06 -16.57 13.47
CA GLU A 75 -13.93 -17.69 14.40
C GLU A 75 -14.86 -18.81 13.94
N ALA A 76 -14.27 -19.86 13.36
CA ALA A 76 -14.95 -21.14 13.09
C ALA A 76 -15.15 -21.98 14.37
#